data_AF-A0A420YTE9-F1
#
_entry.id   AF-A0A420YTE9-F1
#
_cell.length_a   1.000
_cell.length_b   1.000
_cell.length_c   1.000
_cell.angle_alpha   90.00
_cell.angle_beta   90.00
_cell.angle_gamma   90.00
#
_symmetry.space_group_name_H-M   'P 1'
#
loop_
_entity.id
_entity.type
_entity.pdbx_description
1 polymer ?
#
loop_
_entity_poly.entity_id
_entity_poly.type
_entity_poly.pdbx_seq_one_letter_code
_entity_poly.pdbx_strand_id
1 'polypeptide(L)'
;MNLQAVRKLVKLNLLYAVAPAQLAAYRQKQEKNPLKKIDIPKKILRSQLMIGLIYIAFFGVLNSLVNPIGNNPVLFANMISIFSAFTFSQSFIAFYNVFYESKDLTSYRPYAFREVEIILGKAISVMMVALMGLGPIIAYFIVLPIQYGKDFWYTIPLMIINCFILLVFLGVFIFTLVHYLTSLS
;
A
#
# COMPACT_ATOMS: atom_id res chain seq x y z
N MET A 1 -2.24 21.06 -13.19
CA MET A 1 -1.72 20.24 -12.07
C MET A 1 -0.31 19.83 -12.42
N ASN A 2 0.67 20.11 -11.56
CA ASN A 2 2.07 19.85 -11.86
C ASN A 2 2.47 18.44 -11.39
N LEU A 3 2.61 17.48 -12.32
CA LEU A 3 3.01 16.11 -11.99
C LEU A 3 4.41 16.02 -11.34
N GLN A 4 5.31 16.97 -11.61
CA GLN A 4 6.63 16.99 -10.99
C GLN A 4 6.54 17.38 -9.51
N ALA A 5 5.61 18.27 -9.17
CA ALA A 5 5.29 18.63 -7.79
C ALA A 5 4.76 17.41 -7.01
N VAL A 6 3.76 16.72 -7.57
CA VAL A 6 3.20 15.49 -6.96
C VAL A 6 4.28 14.43 -6.76
N ARG A 7 5.15 14.20 -7.75
CA ARG A 7 6.27 13.24 -7.61
C ARG A 7 7.25 13.60 -6.48
N LYS A 8 7.55 14.89 -6.28
CA LYS A 8 8.40 15.34 -5.16
C LYS A 8 7.72 15.09 -3.83
N LEU A 9 6.43 15.42 -3.73
CA LEU A 9 5.62 15.19 -2.54
C LEU A 9 5.51 13.70 -2.19
N VAL A 10 5.28 12.83 -3.19
CA VAL A 10 5.26 11.37 -2.98
C VAL A 10 6.58 10.90 -2.40
N LYS A 11 7.74 11.33 -2.95
CA LYS A 11 9.06 10.93 -2.43
C LYS A 11 9.26 11.36 -0.98
N LEU A 12 8.83 12.56 -0.61
CA LEU A 12 8.92 13.06 0.76
C LEU A 12 8.01 12.26 1.69
N ASN A 13 6.73 12.14 1.33
CA ASN A 13 5.74 11.44 2.13
C ASN A 13 6.03 9.94 2.26
N LEU A 14 6.75 9.32 1.30
CA LEU A 14 7.16 7.93 1.38
C LEU A 14 8.12 7.66 2.56
N LEU A 15 8.87 8.68 3.00
CA LEU A 15 9.72 8.58 4.20
C LEU A 15 8.90 8.54 5.49
N TYR A 16 7.66 9.05 5.47
CA TYR A 16 6.77 9.01 6.63
C TYR A 16 5.80 7.81 6.55
N ALA A 17 5.46 7.38 5.33
CA ALA A 17 4.56 6.26 5.08
C ALA A 17 5.11 4.92 5.60
N VAL A 18 6.42 4.79 5.74
CA VAL A 18 7.07 3.55 6.16
C VAL A 18 7.38 3.58 7.65
N ALA A 19 7.27 2.42 8.31
CA ALA A 19 7.53 2.27 9.72
C ALA A 19 8.90 2.85 10.13
N PRO A 20 8.99 3.58 11.26
CA PRO A 20 10.21 4.28 11.68
C PRO A 20 11.41 3.33 11.86
N ALA A 21 11.17 2.08 12.23
CA ALA A 21 12.19 1.04 12.31
C ALA A 21 12.90 0.78 10.97
N GLN A 22 12.17 0.82 9.85
CA GLN A 22 12.77 0.63 8.52
C GLN A 22 13.60 1.86 8.13
N LEU A 23 13.14 3.07 8.43
CA LEU A 23 13.94 4.28 8.21
C LEU A 23 15.21 4.30 9.05
N ALA A 24 15.13 3.92 10.31
CA ALA A 24 16.29 3.82 11.20
C ALA A 24 17.33 2.84 10.63
N ALA A 25 16.91 1.68 10.11
CA ALA A 25 17.80 0.73 9.46
C ALA A 25 18.47 1.30 8.19
N TYR A 26 17.77 2.14 7.43
CA TYR A 26 18.36 2.83 6.27
C TYR A 26 19.34 3.94 6.69
N ARG A 27 19.02 4.70 7.75
CA ARG A 27 19.91 5.72 8.32
C ARG A 27 21.20 5.09 8.86
N GLN A 28 21.11 4.00 9.63
CA GLN A 28 22.28 3.25 10.09
C GLN A 28 23.15 2.71 8.94
N LYS A 29 22.52 2.22 7.85
CA LYS A 29 23.27 1.78 6.66
C LYS A 29 23.96 2.92 5.92
N GLN A 30 23.46 4.15 6.06
CA GLN A 30 24.06 5.35 5.49
C GLN A 30 25.18 5.90 6.38
N GLU A 31 25.00 5.87 7.71
CA GLU A 31 26.05 6.20 8.70
C GLU A 31 27.26 5.27 8.55
N LYS A 32 27.02 3.99 8.24
CA LYS A 32 28.10 3.01 7.97
C LYS A 32 28.82 3.21 6.62
N ASN A 33 28.27 3.98 5.69
CA ASN A 33 28.86 4.25 4.37
C ASN A 33 28.58 5.68 3.89
N PRO A 34 29.20 6.70 4.52
CA PRO A 34 28.89 8.12 4.29
C PRO A 34 29.23 8.62 2.87
N LEU A 35 30.06 7.90 2.12
CA LEU A 35 30.49 8.27 0.76
C LEU A 35 29.46 7.92 -0.34
N LYS A 36 28.47 7.06 -0.06
CA LYS A 36 27.38 6.76 -1.03
C LYS A 36 26.14 7.58 -0.68
N LYS A 37 25.80 8.57 -1.52
CA LYS A 37 24.50 9.24 -1.45
C LYS A 37 23.39 8.22 -1.79
N ILE A 38 22.79 7.62 -0.78
CA ILE A 38 21.66 6.70 -0.95
C ILE A 38 20.39 7.55 -1.07
N ASP A 39 19.71 7.47 -2.21
CA ASP A 39 18.35 8.00 -2.36
C ASP A 39 17.38 7.10 -1.56
N ILE A 40 17.23 7.40 -0.27
CA ILE A 40 16.45 6.59 0.69
C ILE A 40 15.00 6.38 0.20
N PRO A 41 14.25 7.41 -0.23
CA PRO A 41 12.90 7.22 -0.77
C PRO A 41 12.85 6.25 -1.95
N LYS A 42 13.79 6.37 -2.90
CA LYS A 42 13.83 5.48 -4.08
C LYS A 42 14.15 4.04 -3.69
N LYS A 43 15.02 3.84 -2.68
CA LYS A 43 15.37 2.51 -2.18
C LYS A 43 14.21 1.85 -1.43
N ILE A 44 13.50 2.63 -0.61
CA ILE A 44 12.26 2.18 0.05
C ILE A 44 11.23 1.77 -0.99
N LEU A 45 10.95 2.63 -1.98
CA LEU A 45 10.01 2.33 -3.05
C LEU A 45 10.35 1.02 -3.78
N ARG A 46 11.62 0.85 -4.18
CA ARG A 46 12.07 -0.38 -4.86
C ARG A 46 11.93 -1.60 -3.96
N SER A 47 12.25 -1.47 -2.67
CA SER A 47 12.09 -2.55 -1.70
C SER A 47 10.62 -2.94 -1.53
N GLN A 48 9.73 -1.95 -1.40
CA GLN A 48 8.30 -2.15 -1.27
C GLN A 48 7.72 -2.90 -2.47
N LEU A 49 8.11 -2.47 -3.68
CA LEU A 49 7.72 -3.12 -4.93
C LEU A 49 8.25 -4.55 -5.03
N MET A 50 9.51 -4.79 -4.69
CA MET A 50 10.08 -6.15 -4.70
C MET A 50 9.37 -7.06 -3.69
N ILE A 51 9.10 -6.58 -2.48
CA ILE A 51 8.37 -7.39 -1.48
C ILE A 51 6.94 -7.66 -1.95
N GLY A 52 6.26 -6.67 -2.53
CA GLY A 52 4.94 -6.85 -3.13
C GLY A 52 4.95 -7.92 -4.23
N LEU A 53 5.96 -7.91 -5.11
CA LEU A 53 6.15 -8.93 -6.15
C LEU A 53 6.40 -10.32 -5.54
N ILE A 54 7.23 -10.42 -4.52
CA ILE A 54 7.47 -11.68 -3.80
C ILE A 54 6.16 -12.19 -3.19
N TYR A 55 5.37 -11.30 -2.59
CA TYR A 55 4.09 -11.66 -1.98
C TYR A 55 3.08 -12.17 -3.01
N ILE A 56 2.99 -11.50 -4.17
CA ILE A 56 2.20 -11.97 -5.31
C ILE A 56 2.65 -13.35 -5.77
N ALA A 57 3.96 -13.56 -5.94
CA ALA A 57 4.49 -14.82 -6.43
C ALA A 57 4.23 -15.97 -5.44
N PHE A 58 4.57 -15.80 -4.17
CA PHE A 58 4.47 -16.87 -3.16
C PHE A 58 3.04 -17.10 -2.68
N PHE A 59 2.35 -16.04 -2.27
CA PHE A 59 1.02 -16.17 -1.70
C PHE A 59 -0.06 -16.13 -2.76
N GLY A 60 0.08 -15.32 -3.81
CA GLY A 60 -0.91 -15.30 -4.89
C GLY A 60 -0.84 -16.54 -5.78
N VAL A 61 0.31 -16.75 -6.43
CA VAL A 61 0.45 -17.75 -7.49
C VAL A 61 0.83 -19.12 -6.95
N LEU A 62 1.99 -19.24 -6.28
CA LEU A 62 2.51 -20.54 -5.82
C LEU A 62 1.57 -21.22 -4.83
N ASN A 63 1.01 -20.47 -3.87
CA ASN A 63 0.03 -21.03 -2.93
C ASN A 63 -1.20 -21.59 -3.66
N SER A 64 -1.72 -20.87 -4.66
CA SER A 64 -2.90 -21.30 -5.42
C SER A 64 -2.63 -22.50 -6.32
N LEU A 65 -1.38 -22.73 -6.75
CA LEU A 65 -0.99 -23.93 -7.49
C LEU A 65 -0.95 -25.17 -6.59
N VAL A 66 -0.44 -25.02 -5.37
CA VAL A 66 -0.35 -26.12 -4.39
C VAL A 66 -1.72 -26.42 -3.76
N ASN A 67 -2.49 -25.36 -3.47
CA ASN A 67 -3.81 -25.44 -2.85
C ASN A 67 -4.83 -24.76 -3.76
N PRO A 68 -5.55 -25.51 -4.61
CA PRO A 68 -6.51 -24.94 -5.55
C PRO A 68 -7.66 -24.22 -4.83
N ILE A 69 -7.59 -22.89 -4.79
CA ILE A 69 -8.60 -22.01 -4.20
C ILE A 69 -9.97 -22.12 -4.88
N GLY A 70 -10.01 -22.51 -6.17
CA GLY A 70 -11.27 -22.75 -6.89
C GLY A 70 -12.11 -23.88 -6.28
N ASN A 71 -11.47 -24.89 -5.69
CA ASN A 71 -12.16 -26.02 -5.07
C ASN A 71 -12.29 -25.88 -3.55
N ASN A 72 -11.68 -24.83 -2.97
CA ASN A 72 -11.67 -24.59 -1.53
C ASN A 72 -12.05 -23.14 -1.23
N PRO A 73 -13.36 -22.82 -1.18
CA PRO A 73 -13.84 -21.46 -0.93
C PRO A 73 -13.44 -20.95 0.47
N VAL A 74 -13.26 -21.86 1.44
CA VAL A 74 -12.81 -21.51 2.79
C VAL A 74 -11.36 -21.00 2.76
N LEU A 75 -10.48 -21.66 2.00
CA LEU A 75 -9.11 -21.22 1.81
C LEU A 75 -9.06 -19.84 1.15
N PHE A 76 -9.84 -19.63 0.09
CA PHE A 76 -9.94 -18.32 -0.57
C PHE A 76 -10.36 -17.23 0.43
N ALA A 77 -11.47 -17.44 1.16
CA ALA A 77 -11.97 -16.47 2.13
C ALA A 77 -10.96 -16.17 3.24
N ASN A 78 -10.26 -17.19 3.75
CA ASN A 78 -9.22 -17.02 4.77
C ASN A 78 -8.04 -16.19 4.25
N MET A 79 -7.59 -16.46 3.03
CA MET A 79 -6.47 -15.72 2.44
C MET A 79 -6.83 -14.27 2.17
N ILE A 80 -8.02 -14.01 1.60
CA ILE A 80 -8.52 -12.64 1.42
C ILE A 80 -8.62 -11.92 2.77
N SER A 81 -9.13 -12.58 3.82
CA SER A 81 -9.28 -11.99 5.15
C SER A 81 -7.93 -11.64 5.80
N ILE A 82 -6.96 -12.58 5.78
CA ILE A 82 -5.62 -12.38 6.33
C ILE A 82 -4.91 -11.22 5.61
N PHE A 83 -4.93 -11.21 4.28
CA PHE A 83 -4.29 -10.14 3.53
C PHE A 83 -5.03 -8.81 3.64
N SER A 84 -6.35 -8.81 3.85
CA SER A 84 -7.10 -7.58 4.12
C SER A 84 -6.73 -6.99 5.48
N ALA A 85 -6.66 -7.83 6.53
CA ALA A 85 -6.20 -7.40 7.85
C ALA A 85 -4.75 -6.91 7.82
N PHE A 86 -3.88 -7.58 7.08
CA PHE A 86 -2.50 -7.16 6.86
C PHE A 86 -2.41 -5.82 6.14
N THR A 87 -3.15 -5.65 5.03
CA THR A 87 -3.22 -4.39 4.27
C THR A 87 -3.74 -3.27 5.15
N PHE A 88 -4.79 -3.52 5.92
CA PHE A 88 -5.36 -2.58 6.87
C PHE A 88 -4.32 -2.10 7.88
N SER A 89 -3.67 -3.03 8.58
CA SER A 89 -2.68 -2.71 9.62
C SER A 89 -1.55 -1.82 9.09
N GLN A 90 -0.98 -2.19 7.94
CA GLN A 90 0.11 -1.44 7.33
C GLN A 90 -0.34 -0.07 6.79
N SER A 91 -1.52 -0.02 6.19
CA SER A 91 -2.06 1.21 5.61
C SER A 91 -2.53 2.18 6.69
N PHE A 92 -3.03 1.69 7.82
CA PHE A 92 -3.41 2.49 8.97
C PHE A 92 -2.21 3.26 9.54
N ILE A 93 -1.10 2.56 9.78
CA ILE A 93 0.15 3.17 10.25
C ILE A 93 0.66 4.21 9.24
N ALA A 94 0.68 3.85 7.95
CA ALA A 94 1.12 4.77 6.89
C ALA A 94 0.23 6.01 6.80
N PHE A 95 -1.09 5.84 6.95
CA PHE A 95 -2.05 6.93 6.90
C PHE A 95 -1.86 7.88 8.08
N TYR A 96 -1.77 7.36 9.30
CA TYR A 96 -1.53 8.17 10.49
C TYR A 96 -0.23 8.98 10.35
N ASN A 97 0.88 8.32 10.00
CA ASN A 97 2.18 8.98 9.89
C ASN A 97 2.17 10.07 8.79
N VAL A 98 1.60 9.76 7.63
CA VAL A 98 1.63 10.68 6.47
C VAL A 98 0.63 11.82 6.65
N PHE A 99 -0.57 11.58 7.16
CA PHE A 99 -1.60 12.63 7.24
C PHE A 99 -1.51 13.46 8.51
N TYR A 100 -1.14 12.85 9.65
CA TYR A 100 -1.17 13.50 10.96
C TYR A 100 0.22 13.80 11.51
N GLU A 101 1.15 12.84 11.47
CA GLU A 101 2.48 13.03 12.08
C GLU A 101 3.42 13.90 11.24
N SER A 102 3.24 13.89 9.91
CA SER A 102 4.17 14.55 9.00
C SER A 102 4.29 16.06 9.22
N LYS A 103 3.34 16.73 9.89
CA LYS A 103 3.32 18.20 10.18
C LYS A 103 3.72 19.09 8.98
N ASP A 104 3.62 18.59 7.75
CA ASP A 104 4.22 19.25 6.58
C ASP A 104 3.36 20.40 6.02
N LEU A 105 2.09 20.49 6.42
CA LEU A 105 1.16 21.52 5.91
C LEU A 105 1.64 22.94 6.21
N THR A 106 2.33 23.16 7.33
CA THR A 106 2.94 24.45 7.67
C THR A 106 4.27 24.69 6.92
N SER A 107 5.04 23.64 6.65
CA SER A 107 6.30 23.69 5.90
C SER A 107 6.13 23.83 4.39
N TYR A 108 4.95 23.48 3.85
CA TYR A 108 4.63 23.67 2.42
C TYR A 108 4.08 25.05 2.09
N ARG A 109 3.64 25.86 3.08
CA ARG A 109 3.17 27.24 2.87
C ARG A 109 4.12 28.15 2.07
N PRO A 110 5.46 28.04 2.18
CA PRO A 110 6.38 28.83 1.37
C PRO A 110 6.48 28.37 -0.11
N TYR A 111 5.98 27.18 -0.43
CA TYR A 111 6.02 26.62 -1.79
C TYR A 111 4.65 26.69 -2.45
N ALA A 112 4.60 27.03 -3.74
CA ALA A 112 3.37 27.12 -4.53
C ALA A 112 2.78 25.74 -4.89
N PHE A 113 2.54 24.89 -3.90
CA PHE A 113 1.84 23.62 -4.06
C PHE A 113 0.34 23.84 -3.87
N ARG A 114 -0.47 23.31 -4.79
CA ARG A 114 -1.92 23.30 -4.61
C ARG A 114 -2.32 22.25 -3.56
N GLU A 115 -3.37 22.51 -2.79
CA GLU A 115 -3.90 21.57 -1.79
C GLU A 115 -4.18 20.18 -2.38
N VAL A 116 -4.73 20.13 -3.59
CA VAL A 116 -4.98 18.88 -4.34
C VAL A 116 -3.69 18.09 -4.59
N GLU A 117 -2.57 18.77 -4.88
CA GLU A 117 -1.27 18.13 -5.13
C GLU A 117 -0.70 17.54 -3.83
N ILE A 118 -0.93 18.20 -2.70
CA ILE A 118 -0.54 17.73 -1.36
C ILE A 118 -1.34 16.49 -0.98
N ILE A 119 -2.66 16.53 -1.12
CA ILE A 119 -3.55 15.41 -0.79
C ILE A 119 -3.22 14.19 -1.68
N LEU A 120 -3.06 14.41 -2.99
CA LEU A 120 -2.66 13.34 -3.93
C LEU A 120 -1.30 12.75 -3.57
N GLY A 121 -0.31 13.58 -3.24
CA GLY A 121 1.01 13.12 -2.82
C GLY A 121 0.96 12.25 -1.57
N LYS A 122 0.10 12.58 -0.60
CA LYS A 122 -0.10 11.79 0.62
C LYS A 122 -0.83 10.48 0.33
N ALA A 123 -1.93 10.55 -0.41
CA ALA A 123 -2.73 9.39 -0.79
C ALA A 123 -1.91 8.35 -1.58
N ILE A 124 -1.12 8.78 -2.55
CA ILE A 124 -0.26 7.89 -3.35
C ILE A 124 0.78 7.20 -2.45
N SER A 125 1.38 7.92 -1.49
CA SER A 125 2.36 7.31 -0.57
C SER A 125 1.74 6.26 0.34
N VAL A 126 0.51 6.46 0.82
CA VAL A 126 -0.22 5.43 1.58
C VAL A 126 -0.59 4.24 0.70
N MET A 127 -1.06 4.48 -0.53
CA MET A 127 -1.37 3.41 -1.48
C MET A 127 -0.13 2.56 -1.81
N MET A 128 1.06 3.16 -1.88
CA MET A 128 2.31 2.41 -2.09
C MET A 128 2.57 1.40 -0.96
N VAL A 129 2.18 1.72 0.26
CA VAL A 129 2.28 0.78 1.39
C VAL A 129 1.21 -0.30 1.30
N ALA A 130 -0.03 0.09 0.97
CA ALA A 130 -1.14 -0.82 0.78
C ALA A 130 -0.87 -1.88 -0.31
N LEU A 131 -0.13 -1.53 -1.37
CA LEU A 131 0.20 -2.43 -2.48
C LEU A 131 0.85 -3.75 -2.02
N MET A 132 1.59 -3.76 -0.91
CA MET A 132 2.20 -4.99 -0.38
C MET A 132 1.16 -6.04 -0.01
N GLY A 133 0.07 -5.63 0.64
CA GLY A 133 -1.01 -6.53 1.06
C GLY A 133 -2.07 -6.72 -0.02
N LEU A 134 -2.29 -5.72 -0.87
CA LEU A 134 -3.21 -5.81 -2.01
C LEU A 134 -2.70 -6.76 -3.09
N GLY A 135 -1.38 -6.89 -3.26
CA GLY A 135 -0.78 -7.75 -4.29
C GLY A 135 -1.33 -9.19 -4.25
N PRO A 136 -1.19 -9.91 -3.12
CA PRO A 136 -1.78 -11.24 -2.94
C PRO A 136 -3.29 -11.29 -3.19
N ILE A 137 -4.05 -10.30 -2.72
CA ILE A 137 -5.51 -10.24 -2.91
C ILE A 137 -5.84 -10.20 -4.41
N ILE A 138 -5.20 -9.30 -5.16
CA ILE A 138 -5.38 -9.18 -6.62
C ILE A 138 -5.02 -10.50 -7.30
N ALA A 139 -3.91 -11.13 -6.90
CA ALA A 139 -3.49 -12.40 -7.46
C ALA A 139 -4.51 -13.53 -7.20
N TYR A 140 -5.08 -13.63 -6.00
CA TYR A 140 -6.14 -14.59 -5.72
C TYR A 140 -7.39 -14.35 -6.56
N PHE A 141 -7.80 -13.10 -6.75
CA PHE A 141 -8.91 -12.78 -7.64
C PHE A 141 -8.63 -13.10 -9.12
N ILE A 142 -7.38 -13.02 -9.57
CA ILE A 142 -6.97 -13.42 -10.93
C ILE A 142 -6.94 -14.95 -11.08
N VAL A 143 -6.44 -15.66 -10.08
CA VAL A 143 -6.28 -17.12 -10.14
C VAL A 143 -7.61 -17.85 -10.00
N LEU A 144 -8.54 -17.33 -9.20
CA LEU A 144 -9.87 -17.91 -8.99
C LEU A 144 -10.60 -18.26 -10.30
N PRO A 145 -10.77 -17.35 -11.28
CA PRO A 145 -11.44 -17.67 -12.53
C PRO A 145 -10.65 -18.59 -13.46
N ILE A 146 -9.32 -18.56 -13.40
CA ILE A 146 -8.46 -19.49 -14.16
C ILE A 146 -8.70 -20.93 -13.69
N GLN A 147 -8.85 -21.14 -12.38
CA GLN A 147 -9.13 -22.45 -11.82
C GLN A 147 -10.58 -22.92 -12.04
N TYR A 148 -11.55 -21.99 -12.08
CA TYR A 148 -12.96 -22.32 -12.28
C TYR A 148 -13.34 -22.61 -13.75
N GLY A 149 -12.54 -22.15 -14.71
CA GLY A 149 -12.56 -22.60 -16.11
C GLY A 149 -13.76 -22.22 -16.98
N LYS A 150 -14.88 -21.72 -16.42
CA LYS A 150 -16.11 -21.52 -17.21
C LYS A 150 -16.39 -20.10 -17.70
N ASP A 151 -15.95 -19.04 -17.02
CA ASP A 151 -16.39 -17.68 -17.33
C ASP A 151 -15.34 -16.59 -17.04
N PHE A 152 -14.11 -16.78 -17.51
CA PHE A 152 -12.98 -15.87 -17.27
C PHE A 152 -13.29 -14.39 -17.60
N TRP A 153 -14.03 -14.15 -18.69
CA TRP A 153 -14.39 -12.79 -19.12
C TRP A 153 -15.41 -12.10 -18.22
N TYR A 154 -16.36 -12.83 -17.63
CA TYR A 154 -17.34 -12.28 -16.69
C TYR A 154 -16.76 -12.06 -15.29
N THR A 155 -15.76 -12.84 -14.93
CA THR A 155 -15.12 -12.76 -13.60
C THR A 155 -14.14 -11.60 -13.49
N ILE A 156 -13.55 -11.11 -14.58
CA ILE A 156 -12.66 -9.93 -14.55
C ILE A 156 -13.38 -8.65 -14.08
N PRO A 157 -14.54 -8.24 -14.65
CA PRO A 157 -15.29 -7.09 -14.13
C PRO A 157 -15.69 -7.26 -12.66
N LEU A 158 -16.11 -8.47 -12.29
CA LEU A 158 -16.52 -8.81 -10.92
C LEU A 158 -15.34 -8.71 -9.94
N MET A 159 -14.15 -9.15 -10.34
CA MET A 159 -12.90 -8.94 -9.60
C MET A 159 -12.63 -7.44 -9.41
N ILE A 160 -12.69 -6.64 -10.47
CA ILE A 160 -12.38 -5.21 -10.39
C ILE A 160 -13.34 -4.53 -9.41
N ILE A 161 -14.64 -4.85 -9.48
CA ILE A 161 -15.65 -4.34 -8.56
C ILE A 161 -15.35 -4.75 -7.12
N ASN A 162 -15.03 -6.03 -6.85
CA ASN A 162 -14.71 -6.50 -5.50
C ASN A 162 -13.45 -5.86 -4.93
N CYS A 163 -12.37 -5.77 -5.73
CA CYS A 163 -11.16 -5.06 -5.34
C CYS A 163 -11.44 -3.59 -5.03
N PHE A 164 -12.27 -2.93 -5.84
CA PHE A 164 -12.66 -1.54 -5.62
C PHE A 164 -13.47 -1.36 -4.33
N ILE A 165 -14.47 -2.21 -4.10
CA ILE A 165 -15.27 -2.21 -2.86
C ILE A 165 -14.36 -2.41 -1.65
N LEU A 166 -13.44 -3.38 -1.71
CA LEU A 166 -12.48 -3.65 -0.63
C LEU A 166 -11.60 -2.43 -0.35
N LEU A 167 -11.08 -1.78 -1.39
CA LEU A 167 -10.25 -0.58 -1.26
C LEU A 167 -11.02 0.59 -0.66
N VAL A 168 -12.25 0.83 -1.10
CA VAL A 168 -13.11 1.89 -0.56
C VAL A 168 -13.44 1.59 0.90
N PHE A 169 -13.82 0.35 1.22
CA PHE A 169 -14.12 -0.06 2.59
C PHE A 169 -12.91 0.13 3.51
N LEU A 170 -11.73 -0.36 3.13
CA LEU A 170 -10.50 -0.17 3.89
C LEU A 170 -10.15 1.31 4.03
N GLY A 171 -10.27 2.09 2.96
CA GLY A 171 -9.96 3.52 2.97
C GLY A 171 -10.87 4.32 3.91
N VAL A 172 -12.19 4.12 3.81
CA VAL A 172 -13.18 4.78 4.68
C VAL A 172 -12.99 4.34 6.13
N PHE A 173 -12.74 3.04 6.36
CA PHE A 173 -12.54 2.52 7.71
C PHE A 173 -11.28 3.09 8.37
N ILE A 174 -10.15 3.13 7.65
CA ILE A 174 -8.92 3.77 8.12
C ILE A 174 -9.15 5.26 8.40
N PHE A 175 -9.78 5.98 7.47
CA PHE A 175 -10.04 7.40 7.61
C PHE A 175 -10.86 7.71 8.87
N THR A 176 -11.97 7.01 9.07
CA THR A 176 -12.85 7.18 10.23
C THR A 176 -12.14 6.84 11.52
N LEU A 177 -11.40 5.72 11.57
CA LEU A 177 -10.65 5.32 12.76
C LEU A 177 -9.57 6.33 13.14
N VAL A 178 -8.79 6.78 12.17
CA VAL A 178 -7.73 7.75 12.42
C VAL A 178 -8.33 9.08 12.88
N HIS A 179 -9.40 9.55 12.25
CA HIS A 179 -10.10 10.76 12.66
C HIS A 179 -10.62 10.64 14.10
N TYR A 180 -11.27 9.53 14.44
CA TYR A 180 -11.76 9.25 15.78
C TYR A 180 -10.63 9.24 16.83
N LEU A 181 -9.53 8.53 16.57
CA LEU A 181 -8.39 8.47 17.49
C LEU A 181 -7.73 9.84 17.70
N THR A 182 -7.65 10.65 16.66
CA THR A 182 -7.08 12.01 16.78
C THR A 182 -8.02 12.96 17.51
N SER A 183 -9.34 12.74 17.45
CA SER A 183 -10.31 13.56 18.19
C SER A 183 -10.32 13.29 19.71
N LEU A 184 -9.75 12.15 20.13
CA LEU A 184 -9.63 11.75 21.53
C LEU A 184 -8.33 12.25 22.20
N SER A 185 -7.32 12.62 21.41
CA SER A 185 -6.00 13.07 21.87
C SER A 185 -5.90 14.58 21.97
#